data_AF-A0A356NZY8-F1
#
_entry.id   AF-A0A356NZY8-F1
#
_cell.length_a   1.000
_cell.length_b   1.000
_cell.length_c   1.000
_cell.angle_alpha   90.00
_cell.angle_beta   90.00
_cell.angle_gamma   90.00
#
_symmetry.space_group_name_H-M   'P 1'
#
loop_
_entity.id
_entity.type
_entity.pdbx_description
1 polymer ?
#
loop_
_entity_poly.entity_id
_entity_poly.type
_entity_poly.pdbx_seq_one_letter_code
_entity_poly.pdbx_strand_id
1 'polypeptide(L)'
;MKAIFSRIFPTLYQPSSRRDELETLLAVSDADKADFDHHEGALLRNILGLRDLNASDVMIPRADIVSVGMSESFSEIIEQMTAANHSRLPVRRDTLDDIAGIIHIKDVFAHLHEGKSPEVSTLLRP
;
A
#
# COMPACT_ATOMS: atom_id res chain seq x y z
N MET A 1 -9.67 25.29 8.58
CA MET A 1 -9.68 26.63 9.23
C MET A 1 -8.54 27.55 8.77
N LYS A 2 -7.31 27.06 8.54
CA LYS A 2 -6.17 27.90 8.11
C LYS A 2 -6.36 28.61 6.75
N ALA A 3 -6.92 27.92 5.76
CA ALA A 3 -7.08 28.45 4.39
C ALA A 3 -8.04 29.65 4.24
N ILE A 4 -9.05 29.76 5.12
CA ILE A 4 -9.98 30.90 5.11
C ILE A 4 -9.33 32.13 5.74
N PHE A 5 -8.49 31.91 6.75
CA PHE A 5 -7.84 32.98 7.51
C PHE A 5 -6.73 33.68 6.72
N SER A 6 -5.99 32.96 5.88
CA SER A 6 -4.93 33.52 5.03
C SER A 6 -5.46 34.44 3.92
N ARG A 7 -6.71 34.23 3.46
CA ARG A 7 -7.35 35.09 2.42
C ARG A 7 -7.79 36.45 2.97
N ILE A 8 -8.16 36.52 4.25
CA ILE A 8 -8.70 37.75 4.88
C ILE A 8 -7.58 38.56 5.54
N PHE A 9 -6.53 37.91 6.04
CA PHE A 9 -5.39 38.56 6.69
C PHE A 9 -4.06 38.00 6.17
N PRO A 10 -3.62 38.39 4.96
CA PRO A 10 -2.37 37.89 4.36
C PRO A 10 -1.13 38.25 5.18
N THR A 11 -1.19 39.30 5.99
CA THR A 11 -0.07 39.78 6.83
C THR A 11 0.08 39.01 8.16
N LEU A 12 -0.90 38.18 8.55
CA LEU A 12 -0.90 37.47 9.84
C LEU A 12 -0.49 36.00 9.74
N TYR A 13 -0.27 35.47 8.52
CA TYR A 13 0.17 34.10 8.29
C TYR A 13 1.46 34.10 7.48
N GLN A 14 2.60 34.09 8.16
CA GLN A 14 3.89 33.77 7.55
C GLN A 14 4.08 32.24 7.62
N PRO A 15 4.16 31.54 6.48
CA PRO A 15 4.47 30.12 6.50
C PRO A 15 5.86 29.91 7.12
N SER A 16 5.93 29.01 8.10
CA SER A 16 7.15 28.71 8.85
C SER A 16 8.16 27.87 8.06
N SER A 17 7.73 27.26 6.95
CA SER A 17 8.55 26.38 6.13
C SER A 17 8.12 26.38 4.66
N ARG A 18 9.03 25.97 3.77
CA ARG A 18 8.74 25.72 2.34
C ARG A 18 7.63 24.69 2.10
N ARG A 19 7.38 23.80 3.07
CA ARG A 19 6.26 22.86 3.01
C ARG A 19 4.93 23.57 3.27
N ASP A 20 4.87 24.40 4.31
CA ASP A 20 3.68 25.18 4.63
C ASP A 20 3.32 26.14 3.48
N GLU A 21 4.34 26.69 2.80
CA GLU A 21 4.17 27.48 1.57
C GLU A 21 3.51 26.65 0.46
N LEU A 22 4.04 25.46 0.17
CA LEU A 22 3.52 24.59 -0.87
C LEU A 22 2.10 24.09 -0.56
N GLU A 23 1.81 23.72 0.68
CA GLU A 23 0.45 23.35 1.12
C GLU A 23 -0.53 24.51 0.96
N THR A 24 -0.09 25.73 1.27
CA THR A 24 -0.91 26.93 1.10
C THR A 24 -1.19 27.19 -0.38
N LEU A 25 -0.19 27.05 -1.25
CA LEU A 25 -0.36 27.17 -2.70
C LEU A 25 -1.36 26.13 -3.24
N LEU A 26 -1.23 24.87 -2.84
CA LEU A 26 -2.13 23.78 -3.22
C LEU A 26 -3.56 23.98 -2.71
N ALA A 27 -3.76 24.71 -1.61
CA ALA A 27 -5.08 25.04 -1.09
C ALA A 27 -5.72 26.24 -1.83
N VAL A 28 -4.91 27.11 -2.41
CA VAL A 28 -5.37 28.30 -3.17
C VAL A 28 -5.67 27.93 -4.63
N SER A 29 -4.89 27.04 -5.24
CA SER A 29 -5.10 26.55 -6.61
C SER A 29 -6.49 25.94 -6.84
N ASP A 30 -7.02 25.21 -5.85
CA ASP A 30 -8.35 24.61 -5.92
C ASP A 30 -9.48 25.67 -6.05
N ALA A 31 -9.23 26.94 -5.70
CA ALA A 31 -10.23 28.01 -5.70
C ALA A 31 -10.21 28.91 -6.94
N ASP A 32 -9.03 29.20 -7.52
CA ASP A 32 -8.86 30.30 -8.48
C ASP A 32 -8.42 29.85 -9.89
N LYS A 33 -8.46 28.54 -10.21
CA LYS A 33 -8.07 27.95 -11.52
C LYS A 33 -6.65 28.30 -12.00
N ALA A 34 -5.81 28.84 -11.11
CA ALA A 34 -4.43 29.15 -11.39
C ALA A 34 -3.52 28.16 -10.65
N ASP A 35 -2.67 27.52 -11.45
CA ASP A 35 -1.57 26.59 -11.10
C ASP A 35 -1.94 25.24 -10.49
N PHE A 36 -1.47 24.16 -11.14
CA PHE A 36 -1.80 22.73 -10.98
C PHE A 36 -3.16 22.28 -11.51
N ASP A 37 -3.15 21.31 -12.43
CA ASP A 37 -4.36 20.55 -12.76
C ASP A 37 -4.83 19.71 -11.56
N HIS A 38 -6.11 19.31 -11.54
CA HIS A 38 -6.71 18.53 -10.46
C HIS A 38 -5.92 17.23 -10.17
N HIS A 39 -5.35 16.60 -11.20
CA HIS A 39 -4.52 15.42 -11.01
C HIS A 39 -3.19 15.75 -10.30
N GLU A 40 -2.52 16.82 -10.73
CA GLU A 40 -1.24 17.26 -10.16
C GLU A 40 -1.40 17.69 -8.70
N GLY A 41 -2.45 18.46 -8.39
CA GLY A 41 -2.75 18.87 -7.02
C GLY A 41 -3.01 17.69 -6.09
N ALA A 42 -3.73 16.66 -6.57
CA ALA A 42 -3.96 15.43 -5.81
C ALA A 42 -2.66 14.65 -5.55
N LEU A 43 -1.79 14.53 -6.56
CA LEU A 43 -0.49 13.87 -6.41
C LEU A 43 0.39 14.60 -5.39
N LEU A 44 0.49 15.92 -5.48
CA LEU A 44 1.31 16.72 -4.57
C LEU A 44 0.81 16.62 -3.12
N ARG A 45 -0.51 16.65 -2.90
CA ARG A 45 -1.10 16.42 -1.57
C ARG A 45 -0.79 15.02 -1.03
N ASN A 46 -0.92 13.98 -1.86
CA ASN A 46 -0.61 12.61 -1.45
C ASN A 46 0.88 12.45 -1.08
N ILE A 47 1.79 13.07 -1.83
CA ILE A 47 3.24 13.02 -1.55
C ILE A 47 3.57 13.74 -0.24
N LEU A 48 2.97 14.91 0.02
CA LEU A 48 3.18 15.64 1.26
C LEU A 48 2.65 14.86 2.47
N GLY A 49 1.46 14.28 2.35
CA GLY A 49 0.84 13.48 3.40
C GLY A 49 1.55 12.15 3.68
N LEU A 50 2.28 11.60 2.71
CA LEU A 50 2.96 10.30 2.84
C LEU A 50 3.94 10.26 4.02
N ARG A 51 4.61 11.38 4.33
CA ARG A 51 5.58 11.44 5.44
C ARG A 51 4.94 11.18 6.80
N ASP A 52 3.67 11.53 6.94
CA ASP A 52 2.96 11.45 8.22
C ASP A 52 2.21 10.11 8.35
N LEU A 53 2.25 9.25 7.32
CA LEU A 53 1.70 7.89 7.35
C LEU A 53 2.70 6.89 7.92
N ASN A 54 2.21 6.02 8.79
CA ASN A 54 2.89 4.84 9.30
C ASN A 54 2.41 3.58 8.56
N ALA A 55 3.17 2.48 8.66
CA ALA A 55 2.76 1.19 8.10
C ALA A 55 1.38 0.75 8.65
N SER A 56 1.07 1.07 9.90
CA SER A 56 -0.21 0.78 10.52
C SER A 56 -1.40 1.47 9.87
N ASP A 57 -1.17 2.60 9.20
CA ASP A 57 -2.23 3.40 8.59
C ASP A 57 -2.65 2.84 7.22
N VAL A 58 -1.86 1.92 6.65
CA VAL A 58 -2.04 1.39 5.28
C VAL A 58 -2.04 -0.14 5.22
N MET A 59 -1.53 -0.83 6.25
CA MET A 59 -1.46 -2.30 6.27
C MET A 59 -2.86 -2.95 6.30
N ILE A 60 -2.92 -4.20 5.84
CA ILE A 60 -4.10 -5.05 6.04
C ILE A 60 -4.19 -5.42 7.53
N PRO A 61 -5.36 -5.23 8.19
CA PRO A 61 -5.53 -5.65 9.57
C PRO A 61 -5.24 -7.13 9.74
N ARG A 62 -4.60 -7.50 10.86
CA ARG A 62 -4.15 -8.87 11.10
C ARG A 62 -5.26 -9.92 10.94
N ALA A 63 -6.47 -9.60 11.39
CA ALA A 63 -7.62 -10.49 11.30
C ALA A 63 -8.07 -10.79 9.86
N ASP A 64 -7.70 -9.92 8.92
CA ASP A 64 -8.10 -9.99 7.52
C ASP A 64 -6.97 -10.54 6.63
N ILE A 65 -5.83 -10.94 7.22
CA ILE A 65 -4.71 -11.52 6.46
C ILE A 65 -5.10 -12.92 5.98
N VAL A 66 -5.15 -13.07 4.66
CA VAL A 66 -5.17 -14.40 4.03
C VAL A 66 -3.74 -14.93 3.97
N SER A 67 -3.53 -16.15 4.48
CA SER A 67 -2.22 -16.82 4.52
C SER A 67 -2.40 -18.30 4.20
N VAL A 68 -1.36 -18.92 3.65
CA VAL A 68 -1.32 -20.36 3.41
C VAL A 68 -0.39 -21.06 4.41
N GLY A 69 -0.67 -22.31 4.72
CA GLY A 69 0.13 -23.14 5.62
C GLY A 69 1.31 -23.82 4.92
N MET A 70 2.43 -23.97 5.62
CA MET A 70 3.61 -24.71 5.14
C MET A 70 3.32 -26.20 4.92
N SER A 71 2.32 -26.75 5.61
CA SER A 71 1.88 -28.14 5.49
C SER A 71 0.80 -28.35 4.43
N GLU A 72 0.31 -27.29 3.79
CA GLU A 72 -0.72 -27.38 2.75
C GLU A 72 -0.11 -27.85 1.44
N SER A 73 -0.88 -28.60 0.67
CA SER A 73 -0.48 -29.07 -0.64
C SER A 73 -0.44 -27.93 -1.66
N PHE A 74 0.33 -28.13 -2.74
CA PHE A 74 0.41 -27.18 -3.83
C PHE A 74 -0.96 -26.84 -4.44
N SER A 75 -1.88 -27.82 -4.54
CA SER A 75 -3.25 -27.61 -5.03
C SER A 75 -4.09 -26.76 -4.08
N GLU A 76 -4.00 -26.99 -2.77
CA GLU A 76 -4.73 -26.18 -1.77
C GLU A 76 -4.25 -24.73 -1.78
N ILE A 77 -2.94 -24.51 -1.95
CA ILE A 77 -2.37 -23.17 -2.10
C ILE A 77 -2.92 -22.48 -3.36
N ILE A 78 -2.99 -23.18 -4.50
CA ILE A 78 -3.57 -22.63 -5.74
C ILE A 78 -5.03 -22.23 -5.53
N GLU A 79 -5.82 -23.09 -4.88
CA GLU A 79 -7.23 -22.84 -4.60
C GLU A 79 -7.38 -21.58 -3.73
N GLN A 80 -6.62 -21.48 -2.63
CA GLN A 80 -6.64 -20.32 -1.74
C GLN A 80 -6.16 -19.04 -2.43
N MET A 81 -5.08 -19.09 -3.21
CA MET A 81 -4.59 -17.94 -3.98
C MET A 81 -5.63 -17.44 -4.99
N THR A 82 -6.31 -18.37 -5.66
CA THR A 82 -7.36 -18.05 -6.63
C THR A 82 -8.58 -17.45 -5.94
N ALA A 83 -9.01 -18.02 -4.80
CA ALA A 83 -10.13 -17.52 -4.02
C ALA A 83 -9.85 -16.13 -3.42
N ALA A 84 -8.64 -15.90 -2.92
CA ALA A 84 -8.22 -14.62 -2.35
C ALA A 84 -7.98 -13.55 -3.43
N ASN A 85 -7.75 -13.95 -4.68
CA ASN A 85 -7.38 -13.07 -5.79
C ASN A 85 -6.20 -12.16 -5.46
N HIS A 86 -5.17 -12.74 -4.82
CA HIS A 86 -3.96 -12.04 -4.40
C HIS A 86 -2.72 -12.57 -5.11
N SER A 87 -1.84 -11.66 -5.54
CA SER A 87 -0.60 -12.05 -6.22
C SER A 87 0.45 -12.62 -5.27
N ARG A 88 0.37 -12.30 -3.98
CA ARG A 88 1.29 -12.75 -2.93
C ARG A 88 0.50 -13.17 -1.71
N LEU A 89 0.86 -14.31 -1.13
CA LEU A 89 0.35 -14.74 0.17
C LEU A 89 1.52 -15.04 1.12
N PRO A 90 1.43 -14.61 2.39
CA PRO A 90 2.35 -15.07 3.42
C PRO A 90 2.14 -16.56 3.68
N VAL A 91 3.25 -17.28 3.91
CA VAL A 91 3.25 -18.69 4.28
C VAL A 91 3.54 -18.80 5.77
N ARG A 92 2.58 -19.29 6.55
CA ARG A 92 2.73 -19.55 7.98
C ARG A 92 3.19 -20.98 8.22
N ARG A 93 3.95 -21.20 9.29
CA ARG A 93 4.14 -22.54 9.85
C ARG A 93 2.88 -22.90 10.65
N ASP A 94 2.89 -22.61 11.95
CA ASP A 94 1.77 -22.91 12.83
C ASP A 94 0.80 -21.74 12.94
N THR A 95 1.31 -20.51 13.08
CA THR A 95 0.53 -19.30 13.35
C THR A 95 0.96 -18.14 12.46
N LEU A 96 0.13 -17.08 12.38
CA LEU A 96 0.48 -15.85 11.68
C LEU A 96 1.66 -15.07 12.30
N ASP A 97 2.12 -15.45 13.50
CA ASP A 97 3.35 -14.90 14.10
C ASP A 97 4.62 -15.60 13.61
N ASP A 98 4.48 -16.76 12.97
CA ASP A 98 5.58 -17.56 12.45
C ASP A 98 5.46 -17.70 10.93
N ILE A 99 5.82 -16.61 10.24
CA ILE A 99 5.83 -16.52 8.78
C ILE A 99 7.16 -17.06 8.26
N ALA A 100 7.10 -18.13 7.47
CA ALA A 100 8.26 -18.75 6.83
C ALA A 100 8.75 -17.99 5.58
N GLY A 101 7.87 -17.21 4.95
CA GLY A 101 8.17 -16.42 3.76
C GLY A 101 6.90 -16.02 3.02
N ILE A 102 7.03 -15.68 1.75
CA ILE A 102 5.90 -15.38 0.86
C ILE A 102 5.92 -16.28 -0.38
N ILE A 103 4.73 -16.61 -0.90
CA ILE A 103 4.58 -17.24 -2.22
C ILE A 103 4.08 -16.19 -3.20
N HIS A 104 4.65 -16.21 -4.41
CA HIS A 104 4.24 -15.35 -5.50
C HIS A 104 3.53 -16.17 -6.61
N ILE A 105 2.43 -15.65 -7.14
CA ILE A 105 1.61 -16.35 -8.15
C ILE A 105 2.40 -16.76 -9.40
N LYS A 106 3.38 -15.94 -9.81
CA LYS A 106 4.28 -16.26 -10.94
C LYS A 106 5.07 -17.57 -10.75
N ASP A 107 5.50 -17.91 -9.54
CA ASP A 107 6.26 -19.15 -9.31
C ASP A 107 5.34 -20.36 -9.35
N VAL A 108 4.15 -20.22 -8.76
CA VAL A 108 3.08 -21.21 -8.83
C VAL A 108 2.72 -21.47 -10.29
N PHE A 109 2.51 -20.42 -11.07
CA PHE A 109 2.18 -20.52 -12.49
C PHE A 109 3.28 -21.20 -13.32
N ALA A 110 4.55 -20.90 -13.05
CA ALA A 110 5.67 -21.52 -13.75
C ALA A 110 5.69 -23.05 -13.54
N HIS A 111 5.50 -23.52 -12.30
CA HIS A 111 5.45 -24.95 -12.00
C HIS A 111 4.18 -25.62 -12.55
N LEU A 112 3.04 -24.92 -12.51
CA LEU A 112 1.80 -25.41 -13.09
C LEU A 112 1.93 -25.63 -14.61
N HIS A 113 2.59 -24.71 -15.31
CA HIS A 113 2.86 -24.84 -16.75
C HIS A 113 3.73 -26.07 -17.06
N GLU A 114 4.68 -26.39 -16.19
CA GLU A 114 5.52 -27.58 -16.29
C GLU A 114 4.83 -28.88 -15.81
N GLY A 115 3.60 -28.79 -15.32
CA GLY A 115 2.86 -29.93 -14.75
C GLY A 115 3.46 -30.45 -13.44
N LYS A 116 4.24 -29.62 -12.73
CA LYS A 116 4.92 -29.98 -11.48
C LYS A 116 4.09 -29.53 -10.28
N SER A 117 4.19 -30.30 -9.20
CA SER A 117 3.69 -29.93 -7.86
C SER A 117 4.87 -29.89 -6.90
N PRO A 118 5.58 -28.74 -6.83
CA PRO A 118 6.76 -28.62 -5.99
C PRO A 118 6.37 -28.58 -4.50
N GLU A 119 7.35 -28.90 -3.65
CA GLU A 119 7.25 -28.67 -2.22
C GLU A 119 7.14 -27.18 -1.91
N VAL A 120 6.27 -26.81 -0.97
CA VAL A 120 5.99 -25.41 -0.59
C VAL A 120 7.27 -24.64 -0.23
N SER A 121 8.20 -25.31 0.45
CA SER A 121 9.48 -24.73 0.87
C SER A 121 10.32 -24.19 -0.29
N THR A 122 10.18 -24.76 -1.50
CA THR A 122 10.92 -24.33 -2.70
C THR A 122 10.30 -23.12 -3.39
N LEU A 123 9.05 -22.79 -3.06
CA LEU A 123 8.32 -21.63 -3.58
C LEU A 123 8.50 -20.38 -2.71
N LEU A 124 9.10 -20.53 -1.53
CA LEU A 124 9.27 -19.43 -0.58
C LEU A 124 10.26 -18.39 -1.11
N ARG A 125 9.82 -17.14 -1.08
CA ARG A 125 10.67 -15.97 -1.27
C ARG A 125 10.93 -15.27 0.06
N PRO A 126 12.12 -14.67 0.23
CA PRO A 126 12.41 -13.79 1.36
C PRO A 126 11.56 -12.52 1.33
#